data_AF-A0A386ZLM1-F1
#
_entry.id   AF-A0A386ZLM1-F1
#
_cell.length_a   1.000
_cell.length_b   1.000
_cell.length_c   1.000
_cell.angle_alpha   90.00
_cell.angle_beta   90.00
_cell.angle_gamma   90.00
#
_symmetry.space_group_name_H-M   'P 1'
#
loop_
_entity.id
_entity.type
_entity.pdbx_description
1 polymer ?
#
loop_
_entity_poly.entity_id
_entity_poly.type
_entity_poly.pdbx_seq_one_letter_code
_entity_poly.pdbx_strand_id
1 'polypeptide(L)'
;MLGDGNPALAQGSDLDRGLLKQASEIAGLGQGTIVVSSDGSSHSANPIADKLLTAAGGDRLAVHDLLYGTNLDCTVTEGHYDAQSHVANLLNHSWNGHDDGIAKVIETAGHDATSADPTVNRQSGEASWALANYVSTHSNELLHLGGTDHSIGMLDPKMTKALGSTLGAYIPDMVAADEGSFGTHGFGAIDQSHVKDIFAVIDSNKDAARDFNRAAYASITQMNQQFGSSGGSENSLGEFAGRIDAAAQAGAKLEVAGRISDAAARLNEEKAIFDSVKDVIPFGAKHLPRLAGLTEKWAGFTVSDFSELGSKMATPGFKDWLFGSTPDIGPNVDLKGEDSQAKRLYNILKGMTLTPDHPNYSQNPTTGQYFDSKGEILSFEAIKALDGKNGDNSLAHFNQQMRKLPGVLEYENGWRAGHDDPSEPKPK
;
A
#
# COMPACT_ATOMS: atom_id res chain seq x y z
N MET A 1 -21.09 -22.43 18.40
CA MET A 1 -21.36 -22.05 19.80
C MET A 1 -20.60 -20.79 20.21
N LEU A 2 -19.27 -20.70 20.05
CA LEU A 2 -18.56 -19.44 20.36
C LEU A 2 -18.84 -18.31 19.36
N GLY A 3 -18.95 -18.62 18.05
CA GLY A 3 -19.30 -17.63 17.02
C GLY A 3 -20.78 -17.19 16.98
N ASP A 4 -21.63 -17.73 17.86
CA ASP A 4 -23.09 -17.46 17.88
C ASP A 4 -23.48 -16.44 18.97
N GLY A 5 -22.53 -15.98 19.78
CA GLY A 5 -22.73 -14.95 20.80
C GLY A 5 -22.87 -13.55 20.20
N ASN A 6 -23.45 -12.60 20.94
CA ASN A 6 -23.53 -11.21 20.48
C ASN A 6 -22.11 -10.60 20.40
N PRO A 7 -21.61 -10.23 19.22
CA PRO A 7 -20.25 -9.70 19.05
C PRO A 7 -19.97 -8.42 19.84
N ALA A 8 -21.02 -7.64 20.15
CA ALA A 8 -20.91 -6.42 20.95
C ALA A 8 -20.66 -6.69 22.44
N LEU A 9 -20.97 -7.91 22.92
CA LEU A 9 -20.77 -8.32 24.32
C LEU A 9 -19.50 -9.16 24.52
N ALA A 10 -18.82 -9.54 23.44
CA ALA A 10 -17.61 -10.37 23.47
C ALA A 10 -16.30 -9.54 23.54
N GLN A 11 -16.37 -8.22 23.44
CA GLN A 11 -15.19 -7.36 23.32
C GLN A 11 -14.26 -7.44 24.55
N GLY A 12 -12.98 -7.67 24.30
CA GLY A 12 -11.90 -7.72 25.28
C GLY A 12 -11.94 -8.96 26.18
N SER A 13 -12.46 -10.09 25.68
CA SER A 13 -12.53 -11.32 26.49
C SER A 13 -11.17 -12.02 26.55
N ASP A 14 -10.79 -12.54 27.72
CA ASP A 14 -9.56 -13.34 27.87
C ASP A 14 -9.61 -14.62 27.03
N LEU A 15 -10.81 -15.11 26.74
CA LEU A 15 -11.02 -16.23 25.84
C LEU A 15 -10.58 -15.87 24.41
N ASP A 16 -11.07 -14.77 23.86
CA ASP A 16 -10.74 -14.35 22.49
C ASP A 16 -9.25 -14.01 22.35
N ARG A 17 -8.68 -13.34 23.36
CA ARG A 17 -7.23 -13.16 23.51
C ARG A 17 -6.46 -14.49 23.42
N GLY A 18 -6.89 -15.49 24.19
CA GLY A 18 -6.29 -16.83 24.19
C GLY A 18 -6.44 -17.56 22.85
N LEU A 19 -7.60 -17.45 22.20
CA LEU A 19 -7.84 -18.07 20.88
C LEU A 19 -6.95 -17.44 19.79
N LEU A 20 -6.84 -16.11 19.76
CA LEU A 20 -5.99 -15.39 18.82
C LEU A 20 -4.51 -15.73 19.02
N LYS A 21 -4.04 -15.71 20.28
CA LYS A 21 -2.67 -16.12 20.63
C LYS A 21 -2.40 -17.55 20.17
N GLN A 22 -3.27 -18.49 20.53
CA GLN A 22 -3.07 -19.90 20.20
C GLN A 22 -3.04 -20.13 18.69
N ALA A 23 -3.84 -19.40 17.92
CA ALA A 23 -3.82 -19.47 16.46
C ALA A 23 -2.49 -18.98 15.88
N SER A 24 -1.95 -17.88 16.41
CA SER A 24 -0.62 -17.39 16.04
C SER A 24 0.49 -18.39 16.41
N GLU A 25 0.43 -19.01 17.60
CA GLU A 25 1.40 -20.05 17.98
C GLU A 25 1.32 -21.29 17.07
N ILE A 26 0.11 -21.68 16.63
CA ILE A 26 -0.07 -22.77 15.67
C ILE A 26 0.54 -22.40 14.31
N ALA A 27 0.35 -21.17 13.84
CA ALA A 27 0.98 -20.68 12.61
C ALA A 27 2.51 -20.67 12.73
N GLY A 28 3.04 -20.35 13.91
CA GLY A 28 4.48 -20.39 14.23
C GLY A 28 5.12 -21.78 14.26
N LEU A 29 4.35 -22.87 14.23
CA LEU A 29 4.90 -24.24 14.20
C LEU A 29 5.60 -24.57 12.87
N GLY A 30 5.49 -23.72 11.85
CA GLY A 30 6.13 -23.89 10.56
C GLY A 30 5.21 -24.42 9.47
N GLN A 31 5.62 -24.22 8.21
CA GLN A 31 4.85 -24.64 7.04
C GLN A 31 4.72 -26.16 6.98
N GLY A 32 3.50 -26.64 6.73
CA GLY A 32 3.23 -28.08 6.58
C GLY A 32 3.08 -28.85 7.90
N THR A 33 2.98 -28.17 9.05
CA THR A 33 2.73 -28.85 10.33
C THR A 33 1.42 -29.64 10.29
N ILE A 34 1.54 -30.92 10.67
CA ILE A 34 0.45 -31.90 10.70
C ILE A 34 0.00 -32.10 12.14
N VAL A 35 -1.29 -31.93 12.39
CA VAL A 35 -1.95 -32.30 13.64
C VAL A 35 -2.47 -33.73 13.50
N VAL A 36 -2.10 -34.59 14.44
CA VAL A 36 -2.57 -35.98 14.49
C VAL A 36 -3.73 -36.06 15.48
N SER A 37 -4.91 -36.42 14.99
CA SER A 37 -6.11 -36.66 15.77
C SER A 37 -5.99 -37.93 16.61
N SER A 38 -6.83 -38.04 17.65
CA SER A 38 -6.87 -39.23 18.52
C SER A 38 -7.30 -40.52 17.80
N ASP A 39 -7.94 -40.41 16.64
CA ASP A 39 -8.29 -41.52 15.75
C ASP A 39 -7.17 -41.88 14.75
N GLY A 40 -6.02 -41.21 14.83
CA GLY A 40 -4.86 -41.41 13.96
C GLY A 40 -4.92 -40.68 12.62
N SER A 41 -5.96 -39.86 12.35
CA SER A 41 -5.99 -39.02 11.16
C SER A 41 -5.00 -37.86 11.25
N SER A 42 -4.44 -37.46 10.12
CA SER A 42 -3.49 -36.35 10.00
C SER A 42 -4.13 -35.20 9.25
N HIS A 43 -4.10 -33.99 9.81
CA HIS A 43 -4.66 -32.78 9.22
C HIS A 43 -3.63 -31.65 9.20
N SER A 44 -3.71 -30.77 8.21
CA SER A 44 -2.97 -29.50 8.26
C SER A 44 -3.42 -28.69 9.48
N ALA A 45 -2.48 -27.99 10.10
CA ALA A 45 -2.78 -27.06 11.19
C ALA A 45 -3.50 -25.77 10.71
N ASN A 46 -3.39 -25.41 9.43
CA ASN A 46 -3.93 -24.16 8.87
C ASN A 46 -5.44 -24.00 9.10
N PRO A 47 -6.31 -24.98 8.79
CA PRO A 47 -7.75 -24.85 9.01
C PRO A 47 -8.15 -24.73 10.48
N ILE A 48 -7.30 -25.14 11.42
CA ILE A 48 -7.54 -24.98 12.85
C ILE A 48 -7.22 -23.55 13.26
N ALA A 49 -6.02 -23.05 12.92
CA ALA A 49 -5.63 -21.68 13.19
C ALA A 49 -6.60 -20.68 12.55
N ASP A 50 -6.97 -20.88 11.28
CA ASP A 50 -7.93 -20.06 10.55
C ASP A 50 -9.30 -19.98 11.24
N LYS A 51 -9.81 -21.11 11.77
CA LYS A 51 -11.07 -21.12 12.53
C LYS A 51 -10.98 -20.38 13.85
N LEU A 52 -9.86 -20.48 14.56
CA LEU A 52 -9.63 -19.74 15.80
C LEU A 52 -9.60 -18.23 15.53
N LEU A 53 -8.86 -17.80 14.50
CA LEU A 53 -8.82 -16.41 14.06
C LEU A 53 -10.19 -15.93 13.57
N THR A 54 -10.93 -16.75 12.82
CA THR A 54 -12.28 -16.41 12.36
C THR A 54 -13.24 -16.20 13.53
N ALA A 55 -13.15 -17.04 14.56
CA ALA A 55 -14.01 -16.97 15.73
C ALA A 55 -13.74 -15.70 16.56
N ALA A 56 -12.47 -15.44 16.89
CA ALA A 56 -12.07 -14.38 17.82
C ALA A 56 -11.69 -13.06 17.14
N GLY A 57 -11.36 -13.07 15.84
CA GLY A 57 -10.79 -11.94 15.12
C GLY A 57 -11.72 -10.76 14.86
N GLY A 58 -12.97 -10.81 15.33
CA GLY A 58 -13.89 -9.66 15.34
C GLY A 58 -13.96 -8.94 16.69
N ASP A 59 -13.26 -9.43 17.71
CA ASP A 59 -13.07 -8.72 18.97
C ASP A 59 -11.96 -7.69 18.80
N ARG A 60 -12.35 -6.42 18.68
CA ARG A 60 -11.43 -5.31 18.42
C ARG A 60 -10.41 -5.11 19.53
N LEU A 61 -10.82 -5.29 20.79
CA LEU A 61 -9.91 -5.16 21.92
C LEU A 61 -8.93 -6.33 21.96
N ALA A 62 -9.39 -7.57 21.77
CA ALA A 62 -8.49 -8.72 21.73
C ALA A 62 -7.52 -8.67 20.52
N VAL A 63 -7.97 -8.18 19.36
CA VAL A 63 -7.12 -7.94 18.19
C VAL A 63 -6.07 -6.86 18.47
N HIS A 64 -6.47 -5.73 19.04
CA HIS A 64 -5.54 -4.69 19.46
C HIS A 64 -4.49 -5.25 20.44
N ASP A 65 -4.95 -5.95 21.47
CA ASP A 65 -4.12 -6.55 22.51
C ASP A 65 -3.11 -7.54 21.91
N LEU A 66 -3.53 -8.38 20.95
CA LEU A 66 -2.68 -9.30 20.17
C LEU A 66 -1.60 -8.60 19.36
N LEU A 67 -1.99 -7.60 18.56
CA LEU A 67 -1.08 -6.98 17.60
C LEU A 67 -0.13 -5.99 18.29
N TYR A 68 -0.64 -5.20 19.22
CA TYR A 68 0.13 -4.16 19.91
C TYR A 68 0.85 -4.68 21.15
N GLY A 69 0.39 -5.80 21.74
CA GLY A 69 1.03 -6.44 22.89
C GLY A 69 0.61 -5.90 24.24
N THR A 70 -0.69 -5.63 24.41
CA THR A 70 -1.24 -5.15 25.68
C THR A 70 -2.23 -6.15 26.26
N ASN A 71 -2.40 -6.18 27.58
CA ASN A 71 -3.40 -7.01 28.29
C ASN A 71 -3.38 -8.52 27.98
N LEU A 72 -2.25 -9.06 27.49
CA LEU A 72 -2.11 -10.48 27.15
C LEU A 72 -1.35 -11.31 28.18
N ASP A 73 -0.92 -10.72 29.29
CA ASP A 73 -0.24 -11.45 30.36
C ASP A 73 -1.14 -12.54 30.98
N CYS A 74 -2.47 -12.45 30.84
CA CYS A 74 -3.41 -13.51 31.24
C CYS A 74 -3.30 -14.79 30.39
N THR A 75 -2.61 -14.73 29.26
CA THR A 75 -2.49 -15.84 28.30
C THR A 75 -1.11 -16.51 28.32
N VAL A 76 -0.20 -16.03 29.17
CA VAL A 76 1.16 -16.59 29.33
C VAL A 76 1.31 -17.17 30.74
N THR A 77 1.95 -18.35 30.83
CA THR A 77 2.20 -19.01 32.13
C THR A 77 3.36 -18.36 32.87
N GLU A 78 4.40 -17.93 32.14
CA GLU A 78 5.60 -17.25 32.65
C GLU A 78 6.09 -16.23 31.61
N GLY A 79 6.64 -15.09 32.06
CA GLY A 79 7.17 -14.05 31.18
C GLY A 79 6.12 -13.02 30.75
N HIS A 80 6.38 -12.36 29.62
CA HIS A 80 5.49 -11.38 29.00
C HIS A 80 5.12 -11.83 27.58
N TYR A 81 3.93 -11.43 27.14
CA TYR A 81 3.52 -11.64 25.76
C TYR A 81 4.43 -10.88 24.78
N ASP A 82 4.95 -11.57 23.77
CA ASP A 82 5.78 -10.99 22.71
C ASP A 82 4.94 -10.78 21.45
N ALA A 83 4.46 -9.56 21.24
CA ALA A 83 3.64 -9.20 20.09
C ALA A 83 4.38 -9.37 18.76
N GLN A 84 5.68 -9.04 18.69
CA GLN A 84 6.43 -9.10 17.43
C GLN A 84 6.54 -10.53 16.93
N SER A 85 6.86 -11.49 17.82
CA SER A 85 6.91 -12.90 17.43
C SER A 85 5.55 -13.43 16.98
N HIS A 86 4.45 -12.99 17.59
CA HIS A 86 3.11 -13.44 17.21
C HIS A 86 2.63 -12.81 15.90
N VAL A 87 2.93 -11.53 15.67
CA VAL A 87 2.69 -10.87 14.37
C VAL A 87 3.52 -11.55 13.29
N ALA A 88 4.79 -11.88 13.57
CA ALA A 88 5.64 -12.62 12.67
C ALA A 88 5.05 -13.98 12.29
N ASN A 89 4.62 -14.76 13.29
CA ASN A 89 3.99 -16.05 13.04
C ASN A 89 2.74 -15.94 12.17
N LEU A 90 1.98 -14.84 12.24
CA LEU A 90 0.78 -14.66 11.44
C LEU A 90 1.08 -14.21 10.01
N LEU A 91 2.01 -13.26 9.84
CA LEU A 91 2.31 -12.63 8.54
C LEU A 91 3.33 -13.41 7.71
N ASN A 92 4.27 -14.11 8.33
CA ASN A 92 5.25 -14.95 7.64
C ASN A 92 4.74 -16.38 7.33
N HIS A 93 3.49 -16.69 7.70
CA HIS A 93 2.90 -18.00 7.49
C HIS A 93 2.16 -18.08 6.16
N SER A 94 2.41 -19.16 5.41
CA SER A 94 1.62 -19.47 4.21
C SER A 94 0.32 -20.16 4.61
N TRP A 95 -0.80 -19.47 4.43
CA TRP A 95 -2.11 -19.97 4.81
C TRP A 95 -2.68 -20.95 3.78
N ASN A 96 -2.10 -21.03 2.58
CA ASN A 96 -2.47 -21.99 1.53
C ASN A 96 -3.97 -21.94 1.21
N GLY A 97 -4.53 -20.73 1.10
CA GLY A 97 -5.95 -20.49 0.83
C GLY A 97 -6.88 -20.50 2.05
N HIS A 98 -6.32 -20.62 3.27
CA HIS A 98 -7.03 -20.49 4.55
C HIS A 98 -6.73 -19.16 5.24
N ASP A 99 -6.72 -18.07 4.48
CA ASP A 99 -6.35 -16.72 4.92
C ASP A 99 -7.55 -15.86 5.37
N ASP A 100 -8.74 -16.43 5.53
CA ASP A 100 -9.96 -15.71 5.89
C ASP A 100 -9.92 -15.17 7.33
N GLY A 101 -9.47 -15.98 8.28
CA GLY A 101 -9.40 -15.62 9.69
C GLY A 101 -8.36 -14.53 9.96
N ILE A 102 -7.17 -14.64 9.35
CA ILE A 102 -6.13 -13.61 9.48
C ILE A 102 -6.54 -12.31 8.76
N ALA A 103 -7.18 -12.40 7.59
CA ALA A 103 -7.74 -11.23 6.92
C ALA A 103 -8.74 -10.50 7.83
N LYS A 104 -9.63 -11.23 8.51
CA LYS A 104 -10.59 -10.66 9.47
C LYS A 104 -9.90 -9.96 10.65
N VAL A 105 -8.83 -10.54 11.20
CA VAL A 105 -8.04 -9.92 12.28
C VAL A 105 -7.44 -8.60 11.81
N ILE A 106 -6.82 -8.59 10.63
CA ILE A 106 -6.20 -7.40 10.05
C ILE A 106 -7.26 -6.31 9.77
N GLU A 107 -8.38 -6.68 9.14
CA GLU A 107 -9.49 -5.75 8.88
C GLU A 107 -10.05 -5.13 10.17
N THR A 108 -10.14 -5.94 11.23
CA THR A 108 -10.62 -5.48 12.54
C THR A 108 -9.65 -4.49 13.19
N ALA A 109 -8.33 -4.63 12.96
CA ALA A 109 -7.33 -3.70 13.47
C ALA A 109 -7.54 -2.27 12.96
N GLY A 110 -7.93 -2.11 11.68
CA GLY A 110 -8.13 -0.80 11.04
C GLY A 110 -9.58 -0.32 10.96
N HIS A 111 -10.55 -1.11 11.42
CA HIS A 111 -11.97 -0.85 11.19
C HIS A 111 -12.43 0.53 11.69
N ASP A 112 -11.84 1.01 12.79
CA ASP A 112 -12.24 2.22 13.49
C ASP A 112 -11.24 3.38 13.34
N ALA A 113 -10.49 3.40 12.23
CA ALA A 113 -9.44 4.37 11.94
C ALA A 113 -9.87 5.84 11.97
N THR A 114 -11.17 6.13 11.87
CA THR A 114 -11.74 7.50 11.97
C THR A 114 -12.90 7.60 12.97
N SER A 115 -12.98 6.66 13.93
CA SER A 115 -14.01 6.65 14.96
C SER A 115 -14.04 7.96 15.76
N ALA A 116 -15.26 8.43 16.07
CA ALA A 116 -15.47 9.60 16.92
C ALA A 116 -15.16 9.32 18.41
N ASP A 117 -15.04 8.06 18.82
CA ASP A 117 -14.55 7.69 20.14
C ASP A 117 -13.01 7.71 20.14
N PRO A 118 -12.36 8.63 20.88
CA PRO A 118 -10.90 8.78 20.85
C PRO A 118 -10.13 7.56 21.35
N THR A 119 -10.75 6.73 22.20
CA THR A 119 -10.11 5.50 22.72
C THR A 119 -10.13 4.43 21.65
N VAL A 120 -11.28 4.24 21.00
CA VAL A 120 -11.45 3.26 19.92
C VAL A 120 -10.55 3.62 18.73
N ASN A 121 -10.50 4.90 18.39
CA ASN A 121 -9.68 5.41 17.29
C ASN A 121 -8.17 5.17 17.54
N ARG A 122 -7.69 5.52 18.74
CA ARG A 122 -6.29 5.27 19.14
C ARG A 122 -5.92 3.79 19.09
N GLN A 123 -6.76 2.92 19.64
CA GLN A 123 -6.53 1.47 19.63
C GLN A 123 -6.46 0.91 18.21
N SER A 124 -7.27 1.45 17.28
CA SER A 124 -7.17 1.07 15.86
C SER A 124 -5.83 1.50 15.25
N GLY A 125 -5.35 2.70 15.58
CA GLY A 125 -4.06 3.19 15.12
C GLY A 125 -2.88 2.41 15.68
N GLU A 126 -2.91 2.07 16.97
CA GLU A 126 -1.87 1.27 17.65
C GLU A 126 -1.75 -0.13 17.04
N ALA A 127 -2.89 -0.81 16.82
CA ALA A 127 -2.94 -2.12 16.17
C ALA A 127 -2.46 -2.06 14.70
N SER A 128 -2.90 -1.04 13.96
CA SER A 128 -2.50 -0.84 12.55
C SER A 128 -1.03 -0.46 12.42
N TRP A 129 -0.48 0.29 13.37
CA TRP A 129 0.94 0.59 13.45
C TRP A 129 1.78 -0.66 13.67
N ALA A 130 1.36 -1.58 14.54
CA ALA A 130 2.08 -2.83 14.74
C ALA A 130 2.20 -3.65 13.44
N LEU A 131 1.12 -3.70 12.65
CA LEU A 131 1.13 -4.31 11.31
C LEU A 131 2.05 -3.55 10.35
N ALA A 132 1.92 -2.23 10.25
CA ALA A 132 2.73 -1.41 9.36
C ALA A 132 4.23 -1.51 9.68
N ASN A 133 4.59 -1.42 10.96
CA ASN A 133 5.96 -1.50 11.44
C ASN A 133 6.57 -2.89 11.17
N TYR A 134 5.79 -3.96 11.33
CA TYR A 134 6.26 -5.29 10.97
C TYR A 134 6.51 -5.40 9.47
N VAL A 135 5.51 -5.02 8.65
CA VAL A 135 5.59 -5.07 7.19
C VAL A 135 6.77 -4.24 6.67
N SER A 136 7.00 -3.05 7.22
CA SER A 136 8.07 -2.16 6.79
C SER A 136 9.47 -2.68 7.11
N THR A 137 9.62 -3.45 8.19
CA THR A 137 10.92 -3.96 8.65
C THR A 137 11.23 -5.40 8.20
N HIS A 138 10.23 -6.13 7.72
CA HIS A 138 10.34 -7.53 7.27
C HIS A 138 9.91 -7.71 5.80
N SER A 139 9.95 -6.65 4.99
CA SER A 139 9.46 -6.69 3.60
C SER A 139 10.12 -7.76 2.74
N ASN A 140 11.42 -8.00 2.92
CA ASN A 140 12.13 -9.06 2.21
C ASN A 140 11.57 -10.44 2.53
N GLU A 141 11.20 -10.72 3.79
CA GLU A 141 10.59 -11.99 4.19
C GLU A 141 9.18 -12.14 3.60
N LEU A 142 8.41 -11.05 3.57
CA LEU A 142 7.05 -11.03 3.04
C LEU A 142 7.01 -11.08 1.51
N LEU A 143 8.04 -10.58 0.82
CA LEU A 143 8.21 -10.71 -0.62
C LEU A 143 8.76 -12.09 -1.02
N HIS A 144 9.39 -12.80 -0.08
CA HIS A 144 9.98 -14.13 -0.28
C HIS A 144 9.51 -15.11 0.81
N LEU A 145 8.18 -15.30 0.92
CA LEU A 145 7.53 -15.96 2.05
C LEU A 145 8.05 -17.40 2.22
N GLY A 146 8.46 -17.74 3.45
CA GLY A 146 9.05 -19.05 3.75
C GLY A 146 10.39 -19.34 3.05
N GLY A 147 11.09 -18.30 2.58
CA GLY A 147 12.32 -18.44 1.79
C GLY A 147 12.06 -18.90 0.35
N THR A 148 10.85 -18.71 -0.16
CA THR A 148 10.47 -19.07 -1.53
C THR A 148 10.44 -17.84 -2.44
N ASP A 149 10.41 -18.06 -3.76
CA ASP A 149 10.21 -17.02 -4.77
C ASP A 149 8.74 -16.56 -4.88
N HIS A 150 7.99 -16.63 -3.78
CA HIS A 150 6.58 -16.26 -3.75
C HIS A 150 6.35 -15.21 -2.68
N SER A 151 5.76 -14.09 -3.09
CA SER A 151 5.31 -13.05 -2.19
C SER A 151 4.05 -13.46 -1.43
N ILE A 152 3.84 -12.80 -0.30
CA ILE A 152 2.61 -12.88 0.50
C ILE A 152 1.37 -12.62 -0.36
N GLY A 153 1.42 -11.65 -1.28
CA GLY A 153 0.28 -11.32 -2.15
C GLY A 153 -0.10 -12.40 -3.16
N MET A 154 0.84 -13.29 -3.48
CA MET A 154 0.60 -14.46 -4.33
C MET A 154 0.06 -15.65 -3.54
N LEU A 155 0.58 -15.90 -2.33
CA LEU A 155 0.20 -17.05 -1.52
C LEU A 155 -1.08 -16.83 -0.71
N ASP A 156 -1.24 -15.63 -0.15
CA ASP A 156 -2.30 -15.26 0.80
C ASP A 156 -2.98 -13.95 0.35
N PRO A 157 -3.67 -13.96 -0.80
CA PRO A 157 -4.18 -12.75 -1.44
C PRO A 157 -5.25 -12.02 -0.63
N LYS A 158 -6.06 -12.70 0.20
CA LYS A 158 -7.04 -12.03 1.06
C LYS A 158 -6.35 -11.34 2.23
N MET A 159 -5.34 -11.98 2.81
CA MET A 159 -4.51 -11.37 3.86
C MET A 159 -3.84 -10.09 3.34
N THR A 160 -3.20 -10.11 2.17
CA THR A 160 -2.56 -8.91 1.60
C THR A 160 -3.57 -7.83 1.24
N LYS A 161 -4.76 -8.19 0.77
CA LYS A 161 -5.84 -7.23 0.53
C LYS A 161 -6.34 -6.58 1.83
N ALA A 162 -6.48 -7.36 2.89
CA ALA A 162 -6.82 -6.86 4.22
C ALA A 162 -5.76 -5.88 4.73
N LEU A 163 -4.46 -6.19 4.56
CA LEU A 163 -3.37 -5.26 4.88
C LEU A 163 -3.52 -3.94 4.12
N GLY A 164 -3.68 -4.00 2.79
CA GLY A 164 -3.85 -2.81 1.97
C GLY A 164 -5.06 -1.95 2.38
N SER A 165 -6.21 -2.59 2.65
CA SER A 165 -7.41 -1.86 3.09
C SER A 165 -7.24 -1.23 4.47
N THR A 166 -6.63 -1.95 5.41
CA THR A 166 -6.42 -1.54 6.80
C THR A 166 -5.44 -0.38 6.89
N LEU A 167 -4.29 -0.52 6.22
CA LEU A 167 -3.21 0.45 6.24
C LEU A 167 -3.53 1.68 5.38
N GLY A 168 -4.46 1.58 4.42
CA GLY A 168 -4.83 2.68 3.52
C GLY A 168 -5.30 3.95 4.22
N ALA A 169 -5.94 3.83 5.39
CA ALA A 169 -6.38 4.97 6.19
C ALA A 169 -5.23 5.73 6.86
N TYR A 170 -4.11 5.06 7.11
CA TYR A 170 -2.96 5.58 7.87
C TYR A 170 -1.80 6.02 6.98
N ILE A 171 -1.99 6.10 5.66
CA ILE A 171 -0.96 6.57 4.72
C ILE A 171 -0.43 7.96 5.11
N PRO A 172 -1.26 8.94 5.52
CA PRO A 172 -0.75 10.22 6.03
C PRO A 172 0.16 10.06 7.27
N ASP A 173 -0.20 9.18 8.21
CA ASP A 173 0.59 8.92 9.41
C ASP A 173 1.95 8.27 9.08
N MET A 174 1.99 7.37 8.09
CA MET A 174 3.22 6.71 7.63
C MET A 174 4.27 7.71 7.14
N VAL A 175 3.85 8.84 6.56
CA VAL A 175 4.76 9.90 6.09
C VAL A 175 5.01 10.99 7.13
N ALA A 176 4.65 10.71 8.40
CA ALA A 176 4.77 11.58 9.55
C ALA A 176 3.99 12.90 9.40
N ALA A 177 2.80 12.85 8.80
CA ALA A 177 1.85 13.95 8.93
C ALA A 177 1.44 14.15 10.40
N ASP A 178 1.04 15.37 10.75
CA ASP A 178 0.67 15.71 12.13
C ASP A 178 -0.50 14.85 12.62
N GLU A 179 -0.35 14.20 13.78
CA GLU A 179 -1.35 13.30 14.36
C GLU A 179 -2.74 13.96 14.44
N GLY A 180 -3.79 13.22 14.07
CA GLY A 180 -5.17 13.71 14.09
C GLY A 180 -5.58 14.57 12.89
N SER A 181 -4.63 15.08 12.09
CA SER A 181 -4.93 15.97 10.96
C SER A 181 -5.79 15.30 9.88
N PHE A 182 -5.73 13.97 9.80
CA PHE A 182 -6.50 13.15 8.85
C PHE A 182 -7.54 12.27 9.54
N GLY A 183 -7.85 12.53 10.82
CA GLY A 183 -8.86 11.80 11.60
C GLY A 183 -8.38 10.50 12.24
N THR A 184 -7.11 10.14 12.04
CA THR A 184 -6.43 8.99 12.64
C THR A 184 -5.63 9.41 13.88
N HIS A 185 -5.55 8.52 14.88
CA HIS A 185 -4.76 8.72 16.10
C HIS A 185 -4.12 7.41 16.54
N GLY A 186 -3.04 7.48 17.34
CA GLY A 186 -2.39 6.29 17.90
C GLY A 186 -1.48 5.52 16.93
N PHE A 187 -1.43 5.93 15.66
CA PHE A 187 -0.48 5.35 14.71
C PHE A 187 0.93 5.87 15.04
N GLY A 188 1.81 4.96 15.45
CA GLY A 188 3.18 5.30 15.81
C GLY A 188 4.04 5.73 14.62
N ALA A 189 5.23 6.26 14.89
CA ALA A 189 6.16 6.64 13.84
C ALA A 189 6.67 5.41 13.07
N ILE A 190 6.84 5.57 11.76
CA ILE A 190 7.52 4.63 10.86
C ILE A 190 8.79 5.30 10.34
N ASP A 191 9.87 4.53 10.25
CA ASP A 191 11.09 4.99 9.57
C ASP A 191 10.75 5.31 8.11
N GLN A 192 10.97 6.56 7.71
CA GLN A 192 10.60 7.06 6.39
C GLN A 192 11.29 6.29 5.25
N SER A 193 12.48 5.75 5.49
CA SER A 193 13.19 4.91 4.52
C SER A 193 12.50 3.58 4.24
N HIS A 194 11.63 3.13 5.15
CA HIS A 194 10.90 1.86 5.09
C HIS A 194 9.43 2.01 4.64
N VAL A 195 8.92 3.22 4.40
CA VAL A 195 7.52 3.36 3.92
C VAL A 195 7.35 2.74 2.53
N LYS A 196 8.37 2.81 1.67
CA LYS A 196 8.39 2.15 0.35
C LYS A 196 8.24 0.63 0.45
N ASP A 197 8.73 0.04 1.53
CA ASP A 197 8.67 -1.40 1.76
C ASP A 197 7.24 -1.87 2.01
N ILE A 198 6.41 -1.03 2.68
CA ILE A 198 4.97 -1.28 2.86
C ILE A 198 4.26 -1.32 1.49
N PHE A 199 4.54 -0.34 0.63
CA PHE A 199 4.00 -0.32 -0.73
C PHE A 199 4.41 -1.56 -1.52
N ALA A 200 5.69 -1.96 -1.48
CA ALA A 200 6.17 -3.15 -2.21
C ALA A 200 5.45 -4.43 -1.77
N VAL A 201 5.27 -4.63 -0.46
CA VAL A 201 4.59 -5.81 0.07
C VAL A 201 3.12 -5.83 -0.33
N ILE A 202 2.41 -4.69 -0.23
CA ILE A 202 0.99 -4.62 -0.62
C ILE A 202 0.84 -4.78 -2.15
N ASP A 203 1.74 -4.19 -2.93
CA ASP A 203 1.73 -4.24 -4.39
C ASP A 203 1.95 -5.65 -4.95
N SER A 204 2.47 -6.55 -4.12
CA SER A 204 2.61 -7.97 -4.45
C SER A 204 1.26 -8.66 -4.71
N ASN A 205 0.15 -8.07 -4.28
CA ASN A 205 -1.21 -8.46 -4.67
C ASN A 205 -1.87 -7.37 -5.53
N LYS A 206 -2.34 -7.73 -6.72
CA LYS A 206 -2.93 -6.77 -7.68
C LYS A 206 -4.11 -5.96 -7.14
N ASP A 207 -5.06 -6.59 -6.45
CA ASP A 207 -6.24 -5.89 -5.95
C ASP A 207 -5.89 -4.98 -4.78
N ALA A 208 -5.03 -5.46 -3.88
CA ALA A 208 -4.49 -4.66 -2.79
C ALA A 208 -3.70 -3.45 -3.32
N ALA A 209 -2.83 -3.66 -4.32
CA ALA A 209 -2.07 -2.61 -5.00
C ALA A 209 -2.99 -1.51 -5.52
N ARG A 210 -4.06 -1.88 -6.26
CA ARG A 210 -5.02 -0.93 -6.82
C ARG A 210 -5.68 -0.10 -5.72
N ASP A 211 -6.16 -0.76 -4.68
CA ASP A 211 -6.97 -0.10 -3.65
C ASP A 211 -6.09 0.77 -2.72
N PHE A 212 -4.90 0.29 -2.34
CA PHE A 212 -3.95 1.03 -1.50
C PHE A 212 -3.32 2.22 -2.24
N ASN A 213 -2.87 2.06 -3.49
CA ASN A 213 -2.37 3.18 -4.28
C ASN A 213 -3.48 4.21 -4.53
N ARG A 214 -4.73 3.78 -4.72
CA ARG A 214 -5.86 4.72 -4.82
C ARG A 214 -6.02 5.53 -3.53
N ALA A 215 -5.89 4.91 -2.37
CA ALA A 215 -5.91 5.61 -1.07
C ALA A 215 -4.72 6.58 -0.92
N ALA A 216 -3.53 6.20 -1.40
CA ALA A 216 -2.34 7.06 -1.41
C ALA A 216 -2.57 8.34 -2.21
N TYR A 217 -3.03 8.23 -3.46
CA TYR A 217 -3.32 9.39 -4.31
C TYR A 217 -4.55 10.19 -3.86
N ALA A 218 -5.50 9.56 -3.18
CA ALA A 218 -6.58 10.26 -2.50
C ALA A 218 -6.05 11.12 -1.35
N SER A 219 -5.11 10.59 -0.55
CA SER A 219 -4.43 11.33 0.53
C SER A 219 -3.63 12.51 -0.01
N ILE A 220 -2.86 12.33 -1.08
CA ILE A 220 -2.17 13.42 -1.80
C ILE A 220 -3.19 14.46 -2.27
N THR A 221 -4.33 14.05 -2.82
CA THR A 221 -5.38 14.97 -3.27
C THR A 221 -5.97 15.77 -2.11
N GLN A 222 -6.20 15.13 -0.96
CA GLN A 222 -6.67 15.79 0.25
C GLN A 222 -5.64 16.80 0.76
N MET A 223 -4.36 16.44 0.82
CA MET A 223 -3.26 17.35 1.21
C MET A 223 -3.19 18.58 0.29
N ASN A 224 -3.31 18.39 -1.03
CA ASN A 224 -3.38 19.50 -1.99
C ASN A 224 -4.56 20.44 -1.72
N GLN A 225 -5.75 19.87 -1.48
CA GLN A 225 -6.96 20.65 -1.22
C GLN A 225 -6.89 21.36 0.13
N GLN A 226 -6.36 20.70 1.17
CA GLN A 226 -6.17 21.29 2.48
C GLN A 226 -5.19 22.47 2.41
N PHE A 227 -4.05 22.30 1.72
CA PHE A 227 -3.12 23.40 1.46
C PHE A 227 -3.82 24.58 0.78
N GLY A 228 -4.59 24.33 -0.28
CA GLY A 228 -5.36 25.37 -0.95
C GLY A 228 -6.36 26.06 0.00
N SER A 229 -7.10 25.29 0.78
CA SER A 229 -8.08 25.80 1.74
C SER A 229 -7.44 26.56 2.91
N SER A 230 -6.18 26.28 3.25
CA SER A 230 -5.42 27.05 4.26
C SER A 230 -4.95 28.43 3.75
N GLY A 231 -5.33 28.81 2.52
CA GLY A 231 -4.84 30.03 1.87
C GLY A 231 -3.37 29.92 1.44
N GLY A 232 -2.84 28.70 1.32
CA GLY A 232 -1.46 28.44 0.95
C GLY A 232 -0.45 28.63 2.08
N SER A 233 -0.86 28.36 3.34
CA SER A 233 0.00 28.55 4.51
C SER A 233 0.59 27.25 5.08
N GLU A 234 -0.05 26.11 4.85
CA GLU A 234 0.38 24.79 5.36
C GLU A 234 1.38 24.08 4.44
N ASN A 235 2.60 24.63 4.33
CA ASN A 235 3.60 24.15 3.37
C ASN A 235 4.08 22.70 3.61
N SER A 236 4.00 22.19 4.85
CA SER A 236 4.38 20.81 5.21
C SER A 236 3.57 19.75 4.45
N LEU A 237 2.34 20.07 4.05
CA LEU A 237 1.50 19.19 3.24
C LEU A 237 2.13 18.85 1.89
N GLY A 238 2.95 19.74 1.33
CA GLY A 238 3.69 19.48 0.10
C GLY A 238 4.72 18.39 0.30
N GLU A 239 5.46 18.45 1.42
CA GLU A 239 6.45 17.45 1.78
C GLU A 239 5.84 16.08 2.04
N PHE A 240 4.77 16.01 2.84
CA PHE A 240 4.05 14.76 3.09
C PHE A 240 3.51 14.14 1.81
N ALA A 241 2.89 14.93 0.95
CA ALA A 241 2.37 14.47 -0.33
C ALA A 241 3.50 13.96 -1.26
N GLY A 242 4.66 14.64 -1.24
CA GLY A 242 5.86 14.20 -1.95
C GLY A 242 6.41 12.87 -1.44
N ARG A 243 6.45 12.66 -0.12
CA ARG A 243 6.89 11.39 0.49
C ARG A 243 5.96 10.23 0.13
N ILE A 244 4.64 10.45 0.10
CA ILE A 244 3.67 9.41 -0.31
C ILE A 244 3.93 8.98 -1.76
N ASP A 245 4.07 9.96 -2.67
CA ASP A 245 4.30 9.69 -4.09
C ASP A 245 5.64 8.97 -4.30
N ALA A 246 6.70 9.42 -3.63
CA ALA A 246 8.02 8.81 -3.69
C ALA A 246 8.01 7.36 -3.16
N ALA A 247 7.37 7.11 -2.02
CA ALA A 247 7.25 5.78 -1.44
C ALA A 247 6.44 4.83 -2.33
N ALA A 248 5.32 5.29 -2.90
CA ALA A 248 4.52 4.50 -3.83
C ALA A 248 5.30 4.11 -5.08
N GLN A 249 6.02 5.07 -5.69
CA GLN A 249 6.85 4.80 -6.87
C GLN A 249 8.04 3.89 -6.56
N ALA A 250 8.70 4.07 -5.41
CA ALA A 250 9.83 3.25 -4.99
C ALA A 250 9.37 1.82 -4.64
N GLY A 251 8.24 1.67 -3.96
CA GLY A 251 7.66 0.36 -3.62
C GLY A 251 7.27 -0.44 -4.85
N ALA A 252 6.57 0.19 -5.82
CA ALA A 252 6.24 -0.45 -7.09
C ALA A 252 7.49 -0.92 -7.86
N LYS A 253 8.57 -0.13 -7.85
CA LYS A 253 9.86 -0.52 -8.46
C LYS A 253 10.48 -1.72 -7.74
N LEU A 254 10.46 -1.73 -6.41
CA LEU A 254 11.01 -2.80 -5.59
C LEU A 254 10.29 -4.13 -5.84
N GLU A 255 8.95 -4.09 -5.88
CA GLU A 255 8.11 -5.25 -6.16
C GLU A 255 8.40 -5.85 -7.55
N VAL A 256 8.46 -5.00 -8.57
CA VAL A 256 8.80 -5.42 -9.95
C VAL A 256 10.20 -6.04 -10.00
N ALA A 257 11.18 -5.45 -9.30
CA ALA A 257 12.53 -6.00 -9.23
C ALA A 257 12.53 -7.39 -8.57
N GLY A 258 11.74 -7.58 -7.51
CA GLY A 258 11.49 -8.88 -6.88
C GLY A 258 10.97 -9.91 -7.88
N ARG A 259 9.86 -9.61 -8.58
CA ARG A 259 9.29 -10.52 -9.60
C ARG A 259 10.27 -10.88 -10.71
N ILE A 260 11.10 -9.93 -11.15
CA ILE A 260 12.12 -10.17 -12.17
C ILE A 260 13.22 -11.11 -11.64
N SER A 261 13.67 -10.90 -10.40
CA SER A 261 14.63 -11.77 -9.72
C SER A 261 14.09 -13.20 -9.59
N ASP A 262 12.84 -13.33 -9.11
CA ASP A 262 12.15 -14.60 -8.92
C ASP A 262 11.97 -15.34 -10.26
N ALA A 263 11.55 -14.63 -11.31
CA ALA A 263 11.44 -15.21 -12.65
C ALA A 263 12.80 -15.68 -13.19
N ALA A 264 13.88 -14.94 -12.92
CA ALA A 264 15.22 -15.33 -13.32
C ALA A 264 15.75 -16.54 -12.55
N ALA A 265 15.47 -16.64 -11.25
CA ALA A 265 15.81 -17.79 -10.41
C ALA A 265 15.10 -19.05 -10.89
N ARG A 266 13.78 -18.99 -11.09
CA ARG A 266 12.97 -20.09 -11.66
C ARG A 266 13.48 -20.56 -13.01
N LEU A 267 13.82 -19.64 -13.92
CA LEU A 267 14.37 -20.01 -15.23
C LEU A 267 15.75 -20.68 -15.13
N ASN A 268 16.56 -20.33 -14.13
CA ASN A 268 17.86 -20.98 -13.91
C ASN A 268 17.72 -22.36 -13.27
N GLU A 269 16.78 -22.52 -12.33
CA GLU A 269 16.42 -23.82 -11.76
C GLU A 269 15.79 -24.74 -12.81
N GLU A 270 14.87 -24.23 -13.62
CA GLU A 270 14.28 -24.97 -14.74
C GLU A 270 15.33 -25.34 -15.80
N LYS A 271 16.30 -24.48 -16.10
CA LYS A 271 17.44 -24.83 -16.99
C LYS A 271 18.31 -25.92 -16.37
N ALA A 272 18.59 -25.88 -15.08
CA ALA A 272 19.34 -26.92 -14.39
C ALA A 272 18.60 -28.27 -14.41
N ILE A 273 17.27 -28.25 -14.28
CA ILE A 273 16.41 -29.43 -14.42
C ILE A 273 16.35 -29.90 -15.88
N PHE A 274 16.26 -28.99 -16.85
CA PHE A 274 16.19 -29.29 -18.28
C PHE A 274 17.50 -29.84 -18.84
N ASP A 275 18.65 -29.36 -18.36
CA ASP A 275 19.97 -29.93 -18.71
C ASP A 275 20.20 -31.33 -18.08
N SER A 276 19.47 -31.66 -17.02
CA SER A 276 19.51 -32.99 -16.38
C SER A 276 18.63 -34.04 -17.05
N VAL A 277 17.67 -33.64 -17.89
CA VAL A 277 16.73 -34.53 -18.61
C VAL A 277 16.86 -34.31 -20.12
N LYS A 278 17.96 -34.80 -20.70
CA LYS A 278 18.11 -34.92 -22.16
C LYS A 278 17.27 -36.09 -22.69
N ASP A 279 16.02 -35.78 -23.01
CA ASP A 279 15.13 -36.39 -24.01
C ASP A 279 13.69 -36.49 -23.48
N VAL A 280 12.83 -35.52 -23.86
CA VAL A 280 11.41 -35.65 -24.28
C VAL A 280 10.68 -34.27 -24.18
N ILE A 281 10.36 -33.72 -25.36
CA ILE A 281 9.23 -32.85 -25.84
C ILE A 281 8.63 -31.74 -24.91
N PRO A 282 8.44 -30.50 -25.42
CA PRO A 282 8.19 -29.31 -24.60
C PRO A 282 6.71 -29.12 -24.20
N PHE A 283 6.47 -28.95 -22.90
CA PHE A 283 5.23 -28.40 -22.34
C PHE A 283 5.61 -27.23 -21.42
N GLY A 284 5.28 -25.99 -21.81
CA GLY A 284 5.61 -24.80 -21.02
C GLY A 284 5.46 -23.45 -21.73
N ALA A 285 5.25 -23.43 -23.05
CA ALA A 285 5.22 -22.19 -23.84
C ALA A 285 3.86 -21.44 -23.86
N LYS A 286 2.92 -21.69 -22.91
CA LYS A 286 1.54 -21.15 -22.99
C LYS A 286 1.19 -19.95 -22.11
N HIS A 287 2.08 -19.48 -21.23
CA HIS A 287 1.79 -18.32 -20.35
C HIS A 287 2.74 -17.12 -20.48
N LEU A 288 3.72 -17.18 -21.39
CA LEU A 288 4.57 -16.05 -21.73
C LEU A 288 4.20 -15.56 -23.15
N PRO A 289 3.73 -14.31 -23.32
CA PRO A 289 3.47 -13.77 -24.65
C PRO A 289 4.73 -13.79 -25.50
N ARG A 290 4.71 -14.58 -26.58
CA ARG A 290 5.69 -14.48 -27.68
C ARG A 290 5.47 -13.15 -28.39
N LEU A 291 6.25 -12.13 -28.03
CA LEU A 291 6.31 -10.86 -28.76
C LEU A 291 7.10 -11.08 -30.07
N ALA A 292 6.38 -11.17 -31.19
CA ALA A 292 6.97 -11.14 -32.52
C ALA A 292 7.62 -9.76 -32.75
N GLY A 293 8.95 -9.72 -32.88
CA GLY A 293 9.70 -8.53 -33.29
C GLY A 293 10.90 -8.13 -32.43
N LEU A 294 11.19 -8.82 -31.34
CA LEU A 294 12.33 -8.51 -30.47
C LEU A 294 13.43 -9.56 -30.62
N THR A 295 14.51 -9.19 -31.29
CA THR A 295 15.69 -10.04 -31.50
C THR A 295 16.46 -10.27 -30.20
N GLU A 296 16.63 -11.55 -29.86
CA GLU A 296 17.76 -12.16 -29.15
C GLU A 296 18.56 -11.26 -28.17
N LYS A 297 17.93 -10.88 -27.07
CA LYS A 297 18.60 -10.56 -25.78
C LYS A 297 17.54 -10.42 -24.70
N TRP A 298 17.04 -11.56 -24.21
CA TRP A 298 16.12 -11.64 -23.08
C TRP A 298 16.69 -12.55 -21.97
N ALA A 299 18.03 -12.54 -21.85
CA ALA A 299 18.79 -13.37 -20.91
C ALA A 299 20.08 -12.67 -20.44
N GLY A 300 19.98 -11.39 -20.06
CA GLY A 300 21.12 -10.63 -19.55
C GLY A 300 20.78 -9.17 -19.31
N PHE A 301 20.25 -8.86 -18.13
CA PHE A 301 20.07 -7.49 -17.63
C PHE A 301 21.35 -7.00 -16.96
N THR A 302 21.63 -5.70 -17.06
CA THR A 302 22.69 -5.02 -16.29
C THR A 302 22.09 -3.87 -15.47
N VAL A 303 22.72 -3.50 -14.35
CA VAL A 303 22.26 -2.45 -13.42
C VAL A 303 22.01 -1.10 -14.11
N SER A 304 22.61 -0.85 -15.28
CA SER A 304 22.35 0.34 -16.11
C SER A 304 20.96 0.39 -16.75
N ASP A 305 20.17 -0.69 -16.73
CA ASP A 305 18.79 -0.72 -17.27
C ASP A 305 17.75 -0.12 -16.29
N PHE A 306 18.13 0.20 -15.04
CA PHE A 306 17.25 0.79 -14.04
C PHE A 306 16.81 2.23 -14.37
N SER A 307 17.60 2.98 -15.13
CA SER A 307 17.19 4.31 -15.63
C SER A 307 16.21 4.22 -16.80
N GLU A 308 16.27 3.15 -17.60
CA GLU A 308 15.30 2.86 -18.66
C GLU A 308 13.99 2.21 -18.15
N LEU A 309 13.96 1.76 -16.89
CA LEU A 309 12.76 1.14 -16.29
C LEU A 309 11.57 2.12 -16.28
N GLY A 310 11.82 3.40 -15.96
CA GLY A 310 10.78 4.44 -15.97
C GLY A 310 10.17 4.70 -17.35
N SER A 311 10.96 4.63 -18.43
CA SER A 311 10.45 4.79 -19.81
C SER A 311 9.80 3.51 -20.34
N LYS A 312 10.25 2.33 -19.90
CA LYS A 312 9.73 1.02 -20.32
C LYS A 312 8.43 0.60 -19.62
N MET A 313 8.19 1.05 -18.38
CA MET A 313 6.90 0.91 -17.67
C MET A 313 5.71 1.56 -18.41
N ALA A 314 5.97 2.48 -19.36
CA ALA A 314 4.94 3.11 -20.17
C ALA A 314 4.39 2.22 -21.30
N THR A 315 5.05 1.10 -21.61
CA THR A 315 4.67 0.24 -22.75
C THR A 315 3.43 -0.61 -22.46
N PRO A 316 2.42 -0.66 -23.36
CA PRO A 316 1.19 -1.41 -23.14
C PRO A 316 1.40 -2.90 -22.80
N GLY A 317 2.34 -3.57 -23.48
CA GLY A 317 2.63 -4.99 -23.23
C GLY A 317 3.26 -5.29 -21.86
N PHE A 318 4.03 -4.34 -21.31
CA PHE A 318 4.55 -4.46 -19.94
C PHE A 318 3.46 -4.20 -18.90
N LYS A 319 2.54 -3.26 -19.17
CA LYS A 319 1.38 -2.97 -18.31
C LYS A 319 0.38 -4.14 -18.27
N ASP A 320 0.10 -4.77 -19.41
CA ASP A 320 -0.82 -5.91 -19.48
C ASP A 320 -0.26 -7.16 -18.77
N TRP A 321 1.07 -7.34 -18.79
CA TRP A 321 1.77 -8.38 -18.04
C TRP A 321 1.87 -8.06 -16.54
N LEU A 322 2.17 -6.81 -16.18
CA LEU A 322 2.34 -6.35 -14.79
C LEU A 322 1.01 -6.33 -14.02
N PHE A 323 -0.07 -5.97 -14.69
CA PHE A 323 -1.38 -5.74 -14.07
C PHE A 323 -2.48 -6.69 -14.53
N GLY A 324 -2.24 -7.61 -15.47
CA GLY A 324 -3.19 -8.63 -15.95
C GLY A 324 -4.55 -8.09 -16.36
N SER A 325 -4.78 -7.74 -17.63
CA SER A 325 -6.06 -7.16 -18.13
C SER A 325 -6.74 -6.24 -17.10
N THR A 326 -6.06 -5.16 -16.72
CA THR A 326 -6.62 -4.16 -15.83
C THR A 326 -7.75 -3.40 -16.55
N PRO A 327 -8.88 -3.15 -15.88
CA PRO A 327 -9.70 -2.00 -16.23
C PRO A 327 -8.81 -0.75 -16.13
N ASP A 328 -8.92 0.15 -17.10
CA ASP A 328 -8.24 1.45 -17.12
C ASP A 328 -8.06 1.99 -15.70
N ILE A 329 -6.81 2.02 -15.25
CA ILE A 329 -6.41 2.81 -14.09
C ILE A 329 -6.67 4.26 -14.52
N GLY A 330 -7.88 4.74 -14.23
CA GLY A 330 -8.31 6.10 -14.53
C GLY A 330 -7.34 7.14 -13.95
N PRO A 331 -7.45 8.40 -14.38
CA PRO A 331 -6.38 9.31 -14.82
C PRO A 331 -5.39 9.84 -13.76
N ASN A 332 -5.03 9.06 -12.74
CA ASN A 332 -4.33 9.54 -11.54
C ASN A 332 -2.91 9.00 -11.33
N VAL A 333 -2.47 7.99 -12.07
CA VAL A 333 -1.07 7.53 -12.02
C VAL A 333 -0.35 8.08 -13.24
N ASP A 334 0.24 9.27 -13.09
CA ASP A 334 1.06 9.88 -14.13
C ASP A 334 2.52 9.46 -13.99
N LEU A 335 2.84 8.33 -14.61
CA LEU A 335 4.20 7.80 -14.72
C LEU A 335 5.14 8.70 -15.56
N LYS A 336 4.65 9.78 -16.18
CA LYS A 336 5.43 10.73 -16.99
C LYS A 336 5.73 12.05 -16.26
N GLY A 337 5.15 12.29 -15.08
CA GLY A 337 5.37 13.49 -14.26
C GLY A 337 4.78 14.82 -14.80
N GLU A 338 4.23 14.84 -16.02
CA GLU A 338 3.70 16.05 -16.67
C GLU A 338 2.21 16.31 -16.38
N ASP A 339 1.37 15.26 -16.33
CA ASP A 339 -0.07 15.36 -16.00
C ASP A 339 -0.30 15.48 -14.47
N SER A 340 0.61 14.95 -13.64
CA SER A 340 0.57 14.96 -12.17
C SER A 340 0.74 16.36 -11.60
N GLN A 341 1.68 17.16 -12.13
CA GLN A 341 1.89 18.53 -11.66
C GLN A 341 0.68 19.40 -11.91
N ALA A 342 0.13 19.39 -13.13
CA ALA A 342 -1.05 20.15 -13.45
C ALA A 342 -2.25 19.71 -12.60
N LYS A 343 -2.41 18.40 -12.38
CA LYS A 343 -3.48 17.86 -11.54
C LYS A 343 -3.34 18.21 -10.06
N ARG A 344 -2.10 18.21 -9.55
CA ARG A 344 -1.77 18.65 -8.19
C ARG A 344 -2.15 20.12 -8.00
N LEU A 345 -1.71 20.99 -8.91
CA LEU A 345 -2.01 22.42 -8.90
C LEU A 345 -3.52 22.68 -9.08
N TYR A 346 -4.21 21.87 -9.88
CA TYR A 346 -5.67 21.91 -10.00
C TYR A 346 -6.36 21.60 -8.66
N ASN A 347 -5.91 20.58 -7.93
CA ASN A 347 -6.46 20.25 -6.62
C ASN A 347 -6.19 21.35 -5.59
N ILE A 348 -5.04 22.02 -5.65
CA ILE A 348 -4.75 23.21 -4.84
C ILE A 348 -5.73 24.34 -5.18
N LEU A 349 -5.90 24.68 -6.46
CA LEU A 349 -6.83 25.73 -6.89
C LEU A 349 -8.25 25.41 -6.42
N LYS A 350 -8.68 24.16 -6.56
CA LYS A 350 -9.97 23.70 -6.06
C LYS A 350 -10.08 23.88 -4.54
N GLY A 351 -9.05 23.52 -3.77
CA GLY A 351 -8.99 23.77 -2.32
C GLY A 351 -9.17 25.24 -1.95
N MET A 352 -8.51 26.15 -2.68
CA MET A 352 -8.63 27.59 -2.47
C MET A 352 -10.05 28.13 -2.71
N THR A 353 -10.87 27.42 -3.49
CA THR A 353 -12.29 27.78 -3.73
C THR A 353 -13.25 27.24 -2.67
N LEU A 354 -12.78 26.40 -1.74
CA LEU A 354 -13.62 25.81 -0.69
C LEU A 354 -13.70 26.69 0.57
N THR A 355 -12.89 27.74 0.71
CA THR A 355 -12.95 28.64 1.86
C THR A 355 -14.02 29.71 1.72
N PRO A 356 -14.88 29.94 2.72
CA PRO A 356 -15.96 30.93 2.66
C PRO A 356 -15.51 32.37 2.37
N ASP A 357 -14.29 32.74 2.79
CA ASP A 357 -13.73 34.09 2.69
C ASP A 357 -12.67 34.23 1.58
N HIS A 358 -12.65 33.33 0.60
CA HIS A 358 -11.60 33.34 -0.42
C HIS A 358 -11.65 34.60 -1.31
N PRO A 359 -10.49 35.10 -1.79
CA PRO A 359 -10.46 36.09 -2.87
C PRO A 359 -11.26 35.59 -4.07
N ASN A 360 -11.93 36.47 -4.81
CA ASN A 360 -12.66 36.06 -6.00
C ASN A 360 -11.68 35.67 -7.13
N TYR A 361 -11.23 34.41 -7.13
CA TYR A 361 -10.26 33.89 -8.09
C TYR A 361 -10.77 33.87 -9.53
N SER A 362 -12.10 33.91 -9.74
CA SER A 362 -12.71 34.06 -11.07
C SER A 362 -12.45 35.44 -11.70
N GLN A 363 -12.20 36.46 -10.87
CA GLN A 363 -11.86 37.81 -11.33
C GLN A 363 -10.34 38.08 -11.34
N ASN A 364 -9.54 37.12 -10.87
CA ASN A 364 -8.09 37.28 -10.88
C ASN A 364 -7.57 37.22 -12.33
N PRO A 365 -6.76 38.19 -12.80
CA PRO A 365 -6.23 38.19 -14.17
C PRO A 365 -5.40 36.95 -14.54
N THR A 366 -4.89 36.25 -13.53
CA THR A 366 -3.98 35.11 -13.63
C THR A 366 -4.76 33.79 -13.72
N THR A 367 -5.80 33.65 -12.90
CA THR A 367 -6.54 32.38 -12.73
C THR A 367 -7.97 32.41 -13.25
N GLY A 368 -8.53 33.59 -13.52
CA GLY A 368 -9.96 33.77 -13.85
C GLY A 368 -10.39 33.02 -15.10
N GLN A 369 -9.48 32.78 -16.05
CA GLN A 369 -9.72 31.96 -17.24
C GLN A 369 -10.00 30.48 -16.93
N TYR A 370 -9.72 30.01 -15.71
CA TYR A 370 -9.97 28.64 -15.25
C TYR A 370 -11.31 28.51 -14.51
N PHE A 371 -12.16 29.53 -14.58
CA PHE A 371 -13.48 29.56 -13.97
C PHE A 371 -14.56 29.74 -15.04
N ASP A 372 -15.73 29.18 -14.80
CA ASP A 372 -16.90 29.36 -15.63
C ASP A 372 -17.61 30.69 -15.33
N SER A 373 -18.69 30.96 -16.07
CA SER A 373 -19.50 32.18 -15.89
C SER A 373 -20.19 32.28 -14.52
N LYS A 374 -20.29 31.19 -13.76
CA LYS A 374 -20.87 31.15 -12.41
C LYS A 374 -19.80 31.35 -11.32
N GLY A 375 -18.53 31.43 -11.71
CA GLY A 375 -17.41 31.49 -10.78
C GLY A 375 -17.01 30.12 -10.22
N GLU A 376 -17.46 29.03 -10.84
CA GLU A 376 -17.05 27.67 -10.50
C GLU A 376 -15.78 27.31 -11.28
N ILE A 377 -14.85 26.58 -10.65
CA ILE A 377 -13.63 26.12 -11.35
C ILE A 377 -14.01 25.17 -12.51
N LEU A 378 -13.41 25.37 -13.68
CA LEU A 378 -13.55 24.47 -14.82
C LEU A 378 -13.03 23.08 -14.46
N SER A 379 -13.60 22.02 -15.05
CA SER A 379 -13.05 20.68 -14.86
C SER A 379 -11.62 20.59 -15.39
N PHE A 380 -10.81 19.68 -14.84
CA PHE A 380 -9.44 19.46 -15.32
C PHE A 380 -9.39 19.19 -16.84
N GLU A 381 -10.33 18.39 -17.36
CA GLU A 381 -10.45 18.12 -18.80
C GLU A 381 -10.81 19.36 -19.61
N ALA A 382 -11.66 20.25 -19.07
CA ALA A 382 -11.96 21.52 -19.71
C ALA A 382 -10.73 22.45 -19.74
N ILE A 383 -9.93 22.50 -18.66
CA ILE A 383 -8.67 23.24 -18.61
C ILE A 383 -7.68 22.68 -19.65
N LYS A 384 -7.53 21.35 -19.69
CA LYS A 384 -6.69 20.65 -20.67
C LYS A 384 -7.11 20.97 -22.11
N ALA A 385 -8.41 21.05 -22.37
CA ALA A 385 -8.96 21.34 -23.70
C ALA A 385 -8.90 22.81 -24.13
N LEU A 386 -8.47 23.76 -23.27
CA LEU A 386 -8.50 25.20 -23.58
C LEU A 386 -7.68 25.61 -24.81
N ASP A 387 -6.64 24.85 -25.16
CA ASP A 387 -5.81 25.13 -26.34
C ASP A 387 -6.27 24.39 -27.61
N GLY A 388 -7.33 23.57 -27.52
CA GLY A 388 -7.80 22.71 -28.61
C GLY A 388 -6.79 21.63 -29.04
N LYS A 389 -5.74 21.39 -28.24
CA LYS A 389 -4.63 20.47 -28.52
C LYS A 389 -4.37 19.52 -27.34
N ASN A 390 -5.42 19.15 -26.62
CA ASN A 390 -5.36 18.17 -25.53
C ASN A 390 -4.26 18.45 -24.47
N GLY A 391 -3.94 19.71 -24.17
CA GLY A 391 -3.06 20.04 -23.05
C GLY A 391 -1.67 20.54 -23.40
N ASP A 392 -1.24 20.44 -24.66
CA ASP A 392 0.14 20.74 -25.10
C ASP A 392 0.64 22.11 -24.62
N ASN A 393 -0.21 23.13 -24.60
CA ASN A 393 0.11 24.49 -24.17
C ASN A 393 -0.74 24.95 -22.98
N SER A 394 -1.98 24.48 -22.88
CA SER A 394 -2.90 24.90 -21.81
C SER A 394 -2.41 24.45 -20.42
N LEU A 395 -1.88 23.23 -20.29
CA LEU A 395 -1.37 22.73 -19.01
C LEU A 395 -0.03 23.39 -18.62
N ALA A 396 0.85 23.64 -19.58
CA ALA A 396 2.08 24.39 -19.35
C ALA A 396 1.79 25.83 -18.88
N HIS A 397 0.83 26.50 -19.53
CA HIS A 397 0.38 27.83 -19.12
C HIS A 397 -0.28 27.79 -17.73
N PHE A 398 -1.16 26.80 -17.49
CA PHE A 398 -1.78 26.58 -16.17
C PHE A 398 -0.73 26.46 -15.06
N ASN A 399 0.28 25.60 -15.23
CA ASN A 399 1.36 25.45 -14.26
C ASN A 399 2.07 26.78 -13.98
N GLN A 400 2.38 27.56 -15.04
CA GLN A 400 3.04 28.86 -14.89
C GLN A 400 2.17 29.88 -14.12
N GLN A 401 0.86 29.89 -14.37
CA GLN A 401 -0.06 30.80 -13.68
C GLN A 401 -0.25 30.40 -12.21
N MET A 402 -0.38 29.11 -11.93
CA MET A 402 -0.59 28.59 -10.58
C MET A 402 0.58 28.86 -9.64
N ARG A 403 1.83 28.83 -10.13
CA ARG A 403 3.03 29.19 -9.34
C ARG A 403 3.06 30.63 -8.84
N LYS A 404 2.21 31.51 -9.37
CA LYS A 404 2.09 32.89 -8.91
C LYS A 404 1.15 33.05 -7.72
N LEU A 405 0.42 31.98 -7.35
CA LEU A 405 -0.44 32.01 -6.17
C LEU A 405 0.39 31.90 -4.89
N PRO A 406 -0.08 32.51 -3.78
CA PRO A 406 0.62 32.46 -2.50
C PRO A 406 0.93 31.03 -2.05
N GLY A 407 2.14 30.80 -1.55
CA GLY A 407 2.58 29.53 -0.96
C GLY A 407 2.84 28.39 -1.95
N VAL A 408 2.39 28.48 -3.21
CA VAL A 408 2.48 27.36 -4.17
C VAL A 408 3.94 26.99 -4.45
N LEU A 409 4.85 27.96 -4.49
CA LEU A 409 6.27 27.67 -4.70
C LEU A 409 6.87 26.93 -3.51
N GLU A 410 6.52 27.32 -2.28
CA GLU A 410 6.92 26.68 -1.04
C GLU A 410 6.38 25.25 -0.96
N TYR A 411 5.11 25.05 -1.33
CA TYR A 411 4.50 23.73 -1.46
C TYR A 411 5.24 22.85 -2.49
N GLU A 412 5.57 23.39 -3.66
CA GLU A 412 6.36 22.66 -4.68
C GLU A 412 7.80 22.38 -4.25
N ASN A 413 8.38 23.22 -3.39
CA ASN A 413 9.68 22.93 -2.76
C ASN A 413 9.54 21.77 -1.77
N GLY A 414 8.50 21.76 -0.93
CA GLY A 414 8.18 20.65 -0.03
C GLY A 414 7.97 19.34 -0.79
N TRP A 415 7.16 19.35 -1.84
CA TRP A 415 6.93 18.17 -2.71
C TRP A 415 8.24 17.57 -3.23
N ARG A 416 9.16 18.41 -3.68
CA ARG A 416 10.49 17.97 -4.16
C ARG A 416 11.35 17.45 -3.01
N ALA A 417 11.35 18.12 -1.86
CA ALA A 417 12.07 17.64 -0.68
C ALA A 417 11.57 16.26 -0.22
N GLY A 418 10.26 15.98 -0.32
CA GLY A 418 9.69 14.67 -0.03
C GLY A 418 10.09 13.56 -1.01
N HIS A 419 10.54 13.92 -2.22
CA HIS A 419 11.13 12.99 -3.20
C HIS A 419 12.63 12.79 -3.01
N ASP A 420 13.31 13.79 -2.48
CA ASP A 420 14.74 13.74 -2.23
C ASP A 420 14.98 12.98 -0.90
N ASP A 421 15.01 11.64 -0.96
CA ASP A 421 15.46 10.82 0.18
C ASP A 421 16.96 11.12 0.44
N PRO A 422 17.34 11.70 1.59
CA PRO A 422 18.75 11.95 1.91
C PRO A 422 19.57 10.66 2.07
N SER A 423 18.94 9.49 2.13
CA SER A 423 19.59 8.18 2.28
C SER A 423 19.89 7.47 0.95
N GLU A 424 19.36 7.93 -0.19
CA GLU A 424 19.72 7.38 -1.49
C GLU A 424 20.98 8.05 -2.08
N PRO A 425 22.04 7.29 -2.43
CA PRO A 425 23.20 7.85 -3.10
C PRO A 425 22.78 8.38 -4.47
N LYS A 426 22.92 9.70 -4.67
CA LYS A 426 22.66 10.34 -5.96
C LYS A 426 23.47 9.63 -7.06
N PRO A 427 22.85 9.21 -8.17
CA PRO A 427 23.59 8.67 -9.30
C PRO A 427 24.57 9.75 -9.79
N LYS A 428 25.84 9.38 -9.86
CA LYS A 428 26.91 10.23 -10.40
C LYS A 428 26.86 10.32 -11.92
#